data_AF-A0AB34JS16-F1
#
_entry.id   AF-A0AB34JS16-F1
#
_cell.length_a   1.000
_cell.length_b   1.000
_cell.length_c   1.000
_cell.angle_alpha   90.00
_cell.angle_beta   90.00
_cell.angle_gamma   90.00
#
_symmetry.space_group_name_H-M   'P 1'
#
loop_
_entity.id
_entity.type
_entity.pdbx_description
1 polymer ?
#
loop_
_entity_poly.entity_id
_entity_poly.type
_entity_poly.pdbx_seq_one_letter_code
_entity_poly.pdbx_strand_id
1 'polypeptide(L)'
;MRPPALLLPAAPALLLAAYLLLRGAPPPPPRRITLSSAATPPSPASAFRRPTPLPAVRAAAAAYFPAMFDGTPTALPNAFLEGDANPCWRVGAQKHCLPAFLLLGVYQAGVRDLYCRLLRHPGVARRPASSPSYYSQVRPDWPSYVRGMHDSVDAGRLIGEASAVTFHFIWVHQEKFNQPYVEAMGRFWRECNARTNAQKLEVPHRDCMARRMPEAREADAAMARKAGLPMHPDKGAVAQERTFNVPQLMRAAYGERSPLLIVMLRLPWRRMHSAFWNYVHYRNRFGASAEGESKWAAESVAAFRRCEANFTTDQCALSFESLTRENEEVFYHCDQLIKGMYHVFMPRWKQEFSRILALRAEQYYSSTRQVLERVIDFLGLQPPANRSGWSELLSPAKQVAGYRPKDAAAPLKRHPTCTDGVAKREGGS
;
A
#
# COMPACT_ATOMS: atom_id res chain seq x y z
N MET A 1 45.44 -68.25 6.74
CA MET A 1 44.42 -67.19 6.92
C MET A 1 43.76 -66.94 5.56
N ARG A 2 42.42 -67.01 5.49
CA ARG A 2 41.63 -66.96 4.24
C ARG A 2 41.71 -65.58 3.55
N PRO A 3 41.70 -65.49 2.22
CA PRO A 3 41.42 -64.24 1.52
C PRO A 3 39.89 -64.01 1.43
N PRO A 4 39.39 -62.76 1.41
CA PRO A 4 38.02 -62.48 1.03
C PRO A 4 37.87 -62.28 -0.48
N ALA A 5 36.71 -62.69 -0.98
CA ALA A 5 36.33 -62.87 -2.36
C ALA A 5 36.05 -61.56 -3.13
N LEU A 6 36.31 -61.62 -4.44
CA LEU A 6 35.87 -60.69 -5.46
C LEU A 6 34.33 -60.68 -5.61
N LEU A 7 33.73 -59.50 -5.70
CA LEU A 7 32.35 -59.29 -6.16
C LEU A 7 32.37 -58.46 -7.47
N LEU A 8 31.76 -59.02 -8.51
CA LEU A 8 31.52 -58.41 -9.83
C LEU A 8 30.46 -57.28 -9.76
N PRO A 9 30.43 -56.36 -10.74
CA PRO A 9 29.48 -55.25 -10.78
C PRO A 9 28.13 -55.69 -11.35
N ALA A 10 27.05 -55.45 -10.59
CA ALA A 10 25.69 -55.59 -11.09
C ALA A 10 25.28 -54.36 -11.94
N ALA A 11 24.60 -54.65 -13.04
CA ALA A 11 24.36 -53.79 -14.19
C ALA A 11 23.35 -52.62 -13.97
N PRO A 12 23.46 -51.52 -14.75
CA PRO A 12 22.60 -50.32 -14.70
C PRO A 12 21.11 -50.53 -15.06
N ALA A 13 20.71 -51.75 -15.45
CA ALA A 13 19.33 -52.07 -15.79
C ALA A 13 18.38 -52.14 -14.58
N LEU A 14 18.90 -52.47 -13.38
CA LEU A 14 18.10 -52.52 -12.15
C LEU A 14 17.74 -51.12 -11.62
N LEU A 15 18.58 -50.12 -11.87
CA LEU A 15 18.32 -48.73 -11.48
C LEU A 15 17.23 -48.05 -12.35
N LEU A 16 17.14 -48.43 -13.63
CA LEU A 16 16.12 -47.88 -14.53
C LEU A 16 14.72 -48.46 -14.27
N ALA A 17 14.64 -49.74 -13.90
CA ALA A 17 13.38 -50.38 -13.49
C ALA A 17 12.84 -49.80 -12.16
N ALA A 18 13.72 -49.52 -11.19
CA ALA A 18 13.34 -48.84 -9.95
C ALA A 18 12.87 -47.39 -10.20
N TYR A 19 13.49 -46.68 -11.14
CA TYR A 19 13.11 -45.30 -11.50
C TYR A 19 11.75 -45.21 -12.20
N LEU A 20 11.40 -46.20 -13.03
CA LEU A 20 10.11 -46.23 -13.75
C LEU A 20 8.95 -46.71 -12.87
N LEU A 21 9.20 -47.61 -11.91
CA LEU A 21 8.17 -48.05 -10.95
C LEU A 21 7.79 -46.97 -9.93
N LEU A 22 8.67 -45.99 -9.68
CA LEU A 22 8.39 -44.86 -8.78
C LEU A 22 7.59 -43.71 -9.41
N ARG A 23 7.34 -43.72 -10.73
CA ARG A 23 6.56 -42.68 -11.44
C ARG A 23 5.05 -42.95 -11.52
N GLY A 24 4.58 -44.11 -11.06
CA GLY A 24 3.17 -44.48 -11.05
C GLY A 24 2.39 -44.05 -9.80
N ALA A 25 3.05 -43.44 -8.81
CA ALA A 25 2.37 -42.98 -7.61
C ALA A 25 1.64 -41.64 -7.89
N PRO A 26 0.31 -41.55 -7.66
CA PRO A 26 -0.38 -40.27 -7.70
C PRO A 26 0.28 -39.29 -6.71
N PRO A 27 0.30 -37.98 -7.01
CA PRO A 27 0.87 -37.00 -6.09
C PRO A 27 0.24 -37.20 -4.70
N PRO A 28 1.04 -37.14 -3.62
CA PRO A 28 0.48 -37.23 -2.28
C PRO A 28 -0.62 -36.17 -2.18
N PRO A 29 -1.80 -36.51 -1.62
CA PRO A 29 -2.84 -35.51 -1.39
C PRO A 29 -2.21 -34.34 -0.65
N PRO A 30 -2.58 -33.09 -0.97
CA PRO A 30 -1.98 -31.92 -0.34
C PRO A 30 -2.03 -32.14 1.16
N ARG A 31 -0.85 -32.23 1.79
CA ARG A 31 -0.77 -32.30 3.25
C ARG A 31 -1.63 -31.13 3.74
N ARG A 32 -2.74 -31.45 4.41
CA ARG A 32 -3.42 -30.46 5.24
C ARG A 32 -2.34 -29.96 6.17
N ILE A 33 -1.85 -28.76 5.90
CA ILE A 33 -1.22 -27.96 6.92
C ILE A 33 -2.36 -27.75 7.91
N THR A 34 -2.45 -28.62 8.90
CA THR A 34 -3.10 -28.31 10.15
C THR A 34 -2.34 -27.12 10.67
N LEU A 35 -2.83 -25.92 10.33
CA LEU A 35 -2.52 -24.72 11.07
C LEU A 35 -2.86 -25.10 12.51
N SER A 36 -1.83 -25.37 13.31
CA SER A 36 -1.99 -25.53 14.74
C SER A 36 -2.75 -24.30 15.21
N SER A 37 -3.98 -24.49 15.65
CA SER A 37 -4.85 -23.42 16.11
C SER A 37 -4.42 -22.88 17.47
N ALA A 38 -3.16 -23.07 17.86
CA ALA A 38 -2.50 -22.24 18.85
C ALA A 38 -2.12 -20.89 18.19
N ALA A 39 -3.10 -20.23 17.58
CA ALA A 39 -3.05 -18.79 17.54
C ALA A 39 -3.23 -18.37 18.99
N THR A 40 -2.20 -17.73 19.56
CA THR A 40 -2.36 -16.93 20.77
C THR A 40 -3.67 -16.16 20.63
N PRO A 41 -4.60 -16.22 21.61
CA PRO A 41 -5.84 -15.47 21.51
C PRO A 41 -5.49 -14.02 21.19
N PRO A 42 -6.19 -13.37 20.24
CA PRO A 42 -5.95 -11.98 19.96
C PRO A 42 -5.99 -11.23 21.28
N SER A 43 -4.93 -10.46 21.54
CA SER A 43 -4.87 -9.58 22.70
C SER A 43 -6.21 -8.82 22.82
N PRO A 44 -6.81 -8.68 24.02
CA PRO A 44 -8.15 -8.13 24.22
C PRO A 44 -8.34 -6.64 23.81
N ALA A 45 -7.44 -6.09 23.00
CA ALA A 45 -7.48 -4.73 22.46
C ALA A 45 -8.48 -4.53 21.32
N SER A 46 -9.20 -5.56 20.85
CA SER A 46 -10.18 -5.46 19.75
C SER A 46 -11.64 -5.25 20.21
N ALA A 47 -11.86 -4.64 21.37
CA ALA A 47 -13.11 -3.91 21.56
C ALA A 47 -13.13 -2.78 20.53
N PHE A 48 -14.19 -2.68 19.71
CA PHE A 48 -14.34 -1.58 18.75
C PHE A 48 -14.15 -0.25 19.49
N ARG A 49 -12.98 0.37 19.30
CA ARG A 49 -12.69 1.68 19.86
C ARG A 49 -13.70 2.65 19.28
N ARG A 50 -14.23 3.52 20.13
CA ARG A 50 -15.07 4.64 19.66
C ARG A 50 -14.26 5.44 18.62
N PRO A 51 -14.91 6.00 17.59
CA PRO A 51 -14.25 6.91 16.65
C PRO A 51 -13.51 8.00 17.42
N THR A 52 -12.38 8.43 16.89
CA THR A 52 -11.63 9.54 17.51
C THR A 52 -12.51 10.79 17.46
N PRO A 53 -12.63 11.58 18.55
CA PRO A 53 -13.47 12.78 18.54
C PRO A 53 -13.12 13.72 17.38
N LEU A 54 -14.12 14.17 16.62
CA LEU A 54 -13.91 15.01 15.43
C LEU A 54 -13.05 16.27 15.72
N PRO A 55 -13.27 17.01 16.83
CA PRO A 55 -12.42 18.15 17.17
C PRO A 55 -10.94 17.78 17.34
N ALA A 56 -10.64 16.62 17.92
CA ALA A 56 -9.27 16.16 18.13
C ALA A 56 -8.58 15.80 16.80
N VAL A 57 -9.25 15.07 15.91
CA VAL A 57 -8.66 14.76 14.59
C VAL A 57 -8.54 15.98 13.69
N ARG A 58 -9.45 16.97 13.80
CA ARG A 58 -9.33 18.24 13.07
C ARG A 58 -8.18 19.09 13.59
N ALA A 59 -8.00 19.18 14.91
CA ALA A 59 -6.86 19.86 15.51
C ALA A 59 -5.53 19.24 15.07
N ALA A 60 -5.44 17.90 15.08
CA ALA A 60 -4.25 17.20 14.59
C ALA A 60 -4.04 17.43 13.08
N ALA A 61 -5.09 17.32 12.26
CA ALA A 61 -4.99 17.57 10.83
C ALA A 61 -4.54 19.01 10.52
N ALA A 62 -5.02 20.01 11.26
CA ALA A 62 -4.59 21.40 11.11
C ALA A 62 -3.11 21.60 11.47
N ALA A 63 -2.60 20.86 12.46
CA ALA A 63 -1.17 20.91 12.80
C ALA A 63 -0.27 20.36 11.69
N TYR A 64 -0.69 19.30 11.00
CA TYR A 64 0.08 18.71 9.88
C TYR A 64 -0.18 19.38 8.53
N PHE A 65 -1.40 19.84 8.29
CA PHE A 65 -1.89 20.31 6.98
C PHE A 65 -2.71 21.60 7.14
N PRO A 66 -2.09 22.73 7.53
CA PRO A 66 -2.81 23.97 7.80
C PRO A 66 -3.63 24.47 6.61
N ALA A 67 -3.14 24.26 5.37
CA ALA A 67 -3.84 24.65 4.14
C ALA A 67 -5.23 23.98 3.97
N MET A 68 -5.51 22.88 4.67
CA MET A 68 -6.83 22.25 4.69
C MET A 68 -7.87 23.06 5.46
N PHE A 69 -7.46 23.89 6.42
CA PHE A 69 -8.38 24.53 7.37
C PHE A 69 -8.32 26.06 7.29
N ASP A 70 -7.15 26.64 7.04
CA ASP A 70 -6.96 28.09 7.13
C ASP A 70 -6.32 28.68 5.88
N GLY A 71 -6.70 29.93 5.59
CA GLY A 71 -5.96 30.82 4.68
C GLY A 71 -6.00 30.46 3.20
N THR A 72 -6.84 29.52 2.76
CA THR A 72 -6.99 29.17 1.33
C THR A 72 -8.43 29.28 0.84
N PRO A 73 -8.68 29.64 -0.44
CA PRO A 73 -10.01 29.57 -1.05
C PRO A 73 -10.61 28.15 -1.09
N THR A 74 -9.81 27.13 -0.75
CA THR A 74 -10.19 25.72 -0.71
C THR A 74 -10.27 25.16 0.71
N ALA A 75 -10.20 26.01 1.74
CA ALA A 75 -10.28 25.59 3.13
C ALA A 75 -11.59 24.84 3.40
N LEU A 76 -11.50 23.78 4.20
CA LEU A 76 -12.63 22.93 4.57
C LEU A 76 -13.63 23.71 5.42
N PRO A 77 -14.93 23.43 5.25
CA PRO A 77 -15.94 24.06 6.08
C PRO A 77 -16.08 23.35 7.43
N ASN A 78 -16.76 24.01 8.37
CA ASN A 78 -17.22 23.33 9.57
C ASN A 78 -18.31 22.30 9.26
N ALA A 79 -19.17 22.58 8.27
CA ALA A 79 -20.24 21.70 7.80
C ALA A 79 -20.35 21.76 6.26
N PHE A 80 -20.69 20.62 5.65
CA PHE A 80 -20.96 20.55 4.21
C PHE A 80 -22.40 20.98 3.90
N LEU A 81 -22.63 21.41 2.66
CA LEU A 81 -23.96 21.70 2.13
C LEU A 81 -24.84 20.45 2.18
N GLU A 82 -26.11 20.65 2.55
CA GLU A 82 -27.13 19.61 2.54
C GLU A 82 -27.70 19.41 1.13
N GLY A 83 -28.30 18.23 0.88
CA GLY A 83 -28.96 17.90 -0.40
C GLY A 83 -28.04 17.61 -1.58
N ASP A 84 -26.78 18.04 -1.55
CA ASP A 84 -25.81 17.71 -2.59
C ASP A 84 -25.48 16.21 -2.61
N ALA A 85 -25.20 15.63 -3.78
CA ALA A 85 -24.77 14.22 -3.89
C ALA A 85 -23.35 14.00 -3.31
N ASN A 86 -22.49 15.02 -3.38
CA ASN A 86 -21.11 15.00 -2.90
C ASN A 86 -20.93 15.92 -1.68
N PRO A 87 -19.95 15.66 -0.79
CA PRO A 87 -19.60 16.59 0.30
C PRO A 87 -19.06 17.91 -0.25
N CYS A 88 -19.97 18.87 -0.44
CA CYS A 88 -19.68 20.15 -1.07
C CYS A 88 -19.78 21.32 -0.10
N TRP A 89 -19.08 22.41 -0.40
CA TRP A 89 -19.11 23.67 0.34
C TRP A 89 -18.85 24.84 -0.60
N ARG A 90 -19.05 26.06 -0.09
CA ARG A 90 -18.78 27.28 -0.86
C ARG A 90 -17.77 28.16 -0.15
N VAL A 91 -16.92 28.79 -0.95
CA VAL A 91 -16.08 29.92 -0.56
C VAL A 91 -16.34 31.05 -1.54
N GLY A 92 -17.05 32.08 -1.08
CA GLY A 92 -17.64 33.08 -1.97
C GLY A 92 -18.61 32.45 -2.98
N ALA A 93 -18.39 32.72 -4.27
CA ALA A 93 -19.21 32.17 -5.36
C ALA A 93 -18.78 30.75 -5.81
N GLN A 94 -17.59 30.29 -5.42
CA GLN A 94 -17.06 29.00 -5.88
C GLN A 94 -17.61 27.85 -5.03
N LYS A 95 -18.04 26.78 -5.70
CA LYS A 95 -18.45 25.52 -5.06
C LYS A 95 -17.32 24.51 -5.16
N HIS A 96 -16.93 23.95 -4.03
CA HIS A 96 -15.94 22.89 -3.93
C HIS A 96 -16.63 21.62 -3.44
N CYS A 97 -16.13 20.46 -3.86
CA CYS A 97 -16.65 19.17 -3.42
C CYS A 97 -15.51 18.19 -3.17
N LEU A 98 -15.69 17.28 -2.21
CA LEU A 98 -14.86 16.09 -2.04
C LEU A 98 -15.51 14.89 -2.73
N PRO A 99 -14.77 13.79 -2.97
CA PRO A 99 -15.35 12.57 -3.51
C PRO A 99 -16.42 12.01 -2.58
N ALA A 100 -17.58 11.63 -3.10
CA ALA A 100 -18.62 10.94 -2.32
C ALA A 100 -18.22 9.50 -1.98
N PHE A 101 -17.36 8.88 -2.78
CA PHE A 101 -16.85 7.54 -2.54
C PHE A 101 -15.37 7.40 -2.87
N LEU A 102 -14.71 6.46 -2.18
CA LEU A 102 -13.32 6.11 -2.42
C LEU A 102 -13.17 4.60 -2.56
N LEU A 103 -12.58 4.18 -3.68
CA LEU A 103 -12.12 2.83 -3.88
C LEU A 103 -10.68 2.71 -3.39
N LEU A 104 -10.55 2.20 -2.17
CA LEU A 104 -9.29 1.98 -1.50
C LEU A 104 -8.65 0.68 -1.98
N GLY A 105 -7.36 0.59 -1.67
CA GLY A 105 -6.45 -0.52 -1.95
C GLY A 105 -7.00 -1.92 -1.71
N VAL A 106 -6.24 -2.93 -2.12
CA VAL A 106 -4.76 -2.92 -2.19
C VAL A 106 -4.18 -3.02 -3.62
N TYR A 107 -2.91 -2.66 -3.76
CA TYR A 107 -2.11 -2.98 -4.95
C TYR A 107 -2.32 -4.44 -5.42
N GLN A 108 -2.31 -4.63 -6.74
CA GLN A 108 -2.55 -5.92 -7.40
C GLN A 108 -3.90 -6.59 -7.06
N ALA A 109 -4.89 -5.85 -6.56
CA ALA A 109 -6.24 -6.37 -6.28
C ALA A 109 -7.29 -6.02 -7.36
N GLY A 110 -6.97 -5.17 -8.34
CA GLY A 110 -7.91 -4.77 -9.41
C GLY A 110 -8.64 -3.45 -9.18
N VAL A 111 -8.25 -2.68 -8.14
CA VAL A 111 -8.82 -1.37 -7.78
C VAL A 111 -9.01 -0.45 -9.00
N ARG A 112 -7.95 -0.26 -9.80
CA ARG A 112 -8.01 0.64 -10.96
C ARG A 112 -9.02 0.18 -12.03
N ASP A 113 -9.07 -1.13 -12.29
CA ASP A 113 -10.00 -1.70 -13.27
C ASP A 113 -11.45 -1.52 -12.82
N LEU A 114 -11.77 -1.83 -11.55
CA LEU A 114 -13.10 -1.60 -10.99
C LEU A 114 -13.49 -0.12 -11.09
N TYR A 115 -12.61 0.79 -10.70
CA TYR A 115 -12.89 2.22 -10.80
C TYR A 115 -13.13 2.68 -12.25
N CYS A 116 -12.30 2.23 -13.20
CA CYS A 116 -12.49 2.54 -14.62
C CYS A 116 -13.84 2.05 -15.18
N ARG A 117 -14.37 0.95 -14.66
CA ARG A 117 -15.71 0.47 -15.02
C ARG A 117 -16.81 1.33 -14.40
N LEU A 118 -16.66 1.75 -13.15
CA LEU A 118 -17.60 2.65 -12.47
C LEU A 118 -17.71 4.01 -13.17
N LEU A 119 -16.61 4.53 -13.75
CA LEU A 119 -16.63 5.78 -14.53
C LEU A 119 -17.53 5.73 -15.79
N ARG A 120 -17.98 4.55 -16.20
CA ARG A 120 -18.93 4.37 -17.30
C ARG A 120 -20.39 4.40 -16.82
N HIS A 121 -20.61 4.39 -15.51
CA HIS A 121 -21.95 4.50 -14.95
C HIS A 121 -22.45 5.95 -15.06
N PRO A 122 -23.68 6.20 -15.57
CA PRO A 122 -24.19 7.56 -15.80
C PRO A 122 -24.33 8.41 -14.52
N GLY A 123 -24.45 7.75 -13.36
CA GLY A 123 -24.48 8.40 -12.04
C GLY A 123 -23.11 8.70 -11.42
N VAL A 124 -22.00 8.43 -12.12
CA VAL A 124 -20.64 8.68 -11.63
C VAL A 124 -19.98 9.76 -12.49
N ALA A 125 -19.41 10.78 -11.83
CA ALA A 125 -18.71 11.86 -12.50
C ALA A 125 -17.39 11.36 -13.09
N ARG A 126 -17.03 11.87 -14.27
CA ARG A 126 -15.79 11.48 -14.94
C ARG A 126 -14.57 12.08 -14.23
N ARG A 127 -13.78 11.23 -13.59
CA ARG A 127 -12.47 11.59 -13.02
C ARG A 127 -11.45 10.50 -13.32
N PRO A 128 -10.32 10.78 -14.00
CA PRO A 128 -9.35 9.77 -14.37
C PRO A 128 -8.88 8.92 -13.18
N ALA A 129 -8.71 7.62 -13.41
CA ALA A 129 -8.20 6.70 -12.37
C ALA A 129 -6.74 6.98 -11.97
N SER A 130 -6.02 7.79 -12.75
CA SER A 130 -4.67 8.29 -12.44
C SER A 130 -4.68 9.61 -11.68
N SER A 131 -5.84 10.18 -11.39
CA SER A 131 -5.93 11.44 -10.65
C SER A 131 -5.26 11.29 -9.28
N PRO A 132 -4.46 12.27 -8.85
CA PRO A 132 -3.73 12.19 -7.61
C PRO A 132 -4.68 12.18 -6.41
N SER A 133 -4.53 11.20 -5.51
CA SER A 133 -5.29 11.12 -4.26
C SER A 133 -4.52 11.83 -3.15
N TYR A 134 -5.14 12.81 -2.47
CA TYR A 134 -4.53 13.53 -1.34
C TYR A 134 -4.03 12.56 -0.26
N TYR A 135 -4.84 11.55 0.04
CA TYR A 135 -4.57 10.56 1.07
C TYR A 135 -3.40 9.62 0.71
N SER A 136 -3.10 9.46 -0.58
CA SER A 136 -2.04 8.56 -1.08
C SER A 136 -0.67 9.21 -1.31
N GLN A 137 -0.62 10.53 -1.50
CA GLN A 137 0.59 11.22 -1.95
C GLN A 137 1.59 11.50 -0.82
N VAL A 138 2.88 11.40 -1.09
CA VAL A 138 3.92 11.73 -0.11
C VAL A 138 3.96 13.23 0.23
N ARG A 139 3.75 14.11 -0.77
CA ARG A 139 3.68 15.56 -0.60
C ARG A 139 2.40 16.09 -1.24
N PRO A 140 1.24 15.91 -0.59
CA PRO A 140 -0.01 16.35 -1.18
C PRO A 140 -0.14 17.88 -1.10
N ASP A 141 -0.71 18.49 -2.14
CA ASP A 141 -1.11 19.90 -2.14
C ASP A 141 -2.63 19.98 -2.05
N TRP A 142 -3.14 20.52 -0.94
CA TRP A 142 -4.59 20.58 -0.68
C TRP A 142 -5.34 21.44 -1.70
N PRO A 143 -4.89 22.69 -1.99
CA PRO A 143 -5.59 23.53 -2.96
C PRO A 143 -5.65 22.91 -4.36
N SER A 144 -4.55 22.32 -4.85
CA SER A 144 -4.55 21.65 -6.16
C SER A 144 -5.39 20.39 -6.17
N TYR A 145 -5.43 19.64 -5.06
CA TYR A 145 -6.29 18.48 -4.93
C TYR A 145 -7.77 18.85 -5.04
N VAL A 146 -8.22 19.89 -4.32
CA VAL A 146 -9.62 20.36 -4.36
C VAL A 146 -9.96 20.96 -5.72
N ARG A 147 -9.08 21.80 -6.30
CA ARG A 147 -9.30 22.36 -7.64
C ARG A 147 -9.36 21.28 -8.72
N GLY A 148 -8.59 20.21 -8.59
CA GLY A 148 -8.62 19.07 -9.50
C GLY A 148 -9.95 18.31 -9.52
N MET A 149 -10.90 18.65 -8.65
CA MET A 149 -12.26 18.10 -8.67
C MET A 149 -13.27 19.04 -9.32
N HIS A 150 -12.90 20.29 -9.60
CA HIS A 150 -13.82 21.31 -10.11
C HIS A 150 -14.55 20.85 -11.38
N ASP A 151 -13.81 20.27 -12.34
CA ASP A 151 -14.38 19.78 -13.61
C ASP A 151 -15.25 18.52 -13.43
N SER A 152 -15.19 17.89 -12.27
CA SER A 152 -16.02 16.74 -11.90
C SER A 152 -17.26 17.14 -11.09
N VAL A 153 -17.40 18.42 -10.72
CA VAL A 153 -18.59 18.92 -10.02
C VAL A 153 -19.74 19.00 -11.02
N ASP A 154 -20.44 17.89 -11.14
CA ASP A 154 -21.67 17.76 -11.93
C ASP A 154 -22.87 17.56 -10.99
N ALA A 155 -23.98 18.23 -11.30
CA ALA A 155 -25.19 18.16 -10.50
C ALA A 155 -25.77 16.73 -10.54
N GLY A 156 -25.83 16.10 -9.37
CA GLY A 156 -26.46 14.78 -9.20
C GLY A 156 -25.57 13.56 -9.53
N ARG A 157 -24.32 13.75 -9.98
CA ARG A 157 -23.37 12.63 -10.17
C ARG A 157 -22.40 12.50 -9.00
N LEU A 158 -22.04 11.28 -8.63
CA LEU A 158 -21.07 10.99 -7.58
C LEU A 158 -19.63 11.16 -8.08
N ILE A 159 -18.86 12.01 -7.42
CA ILE A 159 -17.42 12.13 -7.60
C ILE A 159 -16.76 10.95 -6.89
N GLY A 160 -15.94 10.22 -7.65
CA GLY A 160 -15.17 9.10 -7.14
C GLY A 160 -13.68 9.39 -7.01
N GLU A 161 -13.03 8.55 -6.23
CA GLU A 161 -11.58 8.43 -6.20
C GLU A 161 -11.18 6.96 -6.11
N ALA A 162 -10.03 6.60 -6.69
CA ALA A 162 -9.43 5.29 -6.47
C ALA A 162 -7.95 5.40 -6.17
N SER A 163 -7.49 4.65 -5.17
CA SER A 163 -6.08 4.58 -4.80
C SER A 163 -5.74 3.21 -4.27
N ALA A 164 -4.80 2.55 -4.93
CA ALA A 164 -4.31 1.25 -4.52
C ALA A 164 -3.55 1.28 -3.19
N VAL A 165 -3.09 2.45 -2.74
CA VAL A 165 -2.22 2.60 -1.55
C VAL A 165 -2.93 3.13 -0.32
N THR A 166 -4.05 3.82 -0.47
CA THR A 166 -4.68 4.51 0.66
C THR A 166 -5.08 3.54 1.78
N PHE A 167 -5.49 2.31 1.44
CA PHE A 167 -5.89 1.30 2.44
C PHE A 167 -4.75 0.89 3.38
N HIS A 168 -3.57 0.58 2.83
CA HIS A 168 -2.40 0.16 3.60
C HIS A 168 -1.52 1.39 3.84
N PHE A 169 -1.80 2.08 4.93
CA PHE A 169 -1.10 3.28 5.33
C PHE A 169 0.19 2.90 6.09
N ILE A 170 1.10 2.19 5.42
CA ILE A 170 2.45 1.92 5.94
C ILE A 170 3.27 3.21 6.00
N TRP A 171 4.32 3.24 6.82
CA TRP A 171 5.10 4.45 7.09
C TRP A 171 5.52 5.21 5.82
N VAL A 172 6.09 4.57 4.80
CA VAL A 172 6.55 5.24 3.56
C VAL A 172 5.38 5.81 2.75
N HIS A 173 4.22 5.16 2.76
CA HIS A 173 3.02 5.70 2.11
C HIS A 173 2.37 6.84 2.92
N GLN A 174 2.82 7.00 4.16
CA GLN A 174 2.45 8.03 5.12
C GLN A 174 3.56 9.06 5.34
N GLU A 175 4.56 9.14 4.45
CA GLU A 175 5.69 10.06 4.61
C GLU A 175 5.27 11.53 4.78
N LYS A 176 4.08 11.91 4.26
CA LYS A 176 3.45 13.22 4.50
C LYS A 176 3.33 13.60 5.98
N PHE A 177 3.18 12.61 6.85
CA PHE A 177 3.09 12.80 8.30
C PHE A 177 4.48 12.71 8.94
N ASN A 178 5.42 11.99 8.31
CA ASN A 178 6.76 11.70 8.86
C ASN A 178 7.83 12.70 8.39
N GLN A 179 7.46 13.89 7.91
CA GLN A 179 8.43 14.87 7.42
C GLN A 179 9.53 15.22 8.44
N PRO A 180 9.25 15.37 9.75
CA PRO A 180 10.30 15.61 10.74
C PRO A 180 11.37 14.50 10.76
N TYR A 181 10.96 13.24 10.63
CA TYR A 181 11.88 12.11 10.52
C TYR A 181 12.71 12.20 9.23
N VAL A 182 12.06 12.44 8.08
CA VAL A 182 12.73 12.50 6.77
C VAL A 182 13.77 13.62 6.74
N GLU A 183 13.41 14.79 7.27
CA GLU A 183 14.31 15.94 7.39
C GLU A 183 15.50 15.65 8.31
N ALA A 184 15.24 15.02 9.47
CA ALA A 184 16.29 14.62 10.40
C ALA A 184 17.26 13.62 9.76
N MET A 185 16.74 12.55 9.16
CA MET A 185 17.55 11.56 8.46
C MET A 185 18.33 12.16 7.30
N GLY A 186 17.76 13.11 6.56
CA GLY A 186 18.47 13.85 5.51
C GLY A 186 19.65 14.65 6.05
N ARG A 187 19.52 15.30 7.22
CA ARG A 187 20.63 15.98 7.89
C ARG A 187 21.69 14.99 8.35
N PHE A 188 21.28 13.93 9.05
CA PHE A 188 22.19 12.91 9.58
C PHE A 188 22.97 12.21 8.47
N TRP A 189 22.34 11.95 7.33
CA TRP A 189 23.02 11.39 6.16
C TRP A 189 24.15 12.30 5.67
N ARG A 190 23.92 13.62 5.61
CA ARG A 190 24.95 14.60 5.23
C ARG A 190 26.08 14.63 6.26
N GLU A 191 25.75 14.65 7.55
CA GLU A 191 26.73 14.59 8.65
C GLU A 191 27.59 13.33 8.57
N CYS A 192 26.98 12.15 8.45
CA CYS A 192 27.67 10.86 8.35
C CYS A 192 28.56 10.77 7.11
N ASN A 193 28.21 11.46 6.01
CA ASN A 193 29.00 11.53 4.79
C ASN A 193 30.12 12.57 4.81
N ALA A 194 29.98 13.65 5.56
CA ALA A 194 31.01 14.68 5.70
C ALA A 194 32.22 14.21 6.52
N ARG A 195 32.07 13.12 7.27
CA ARG A 195 33.17 12.49 8.04
C ARG A 195 34.36 12.10 7.15
N THR A 196 35.56 12.21 7.71
CA THR A 196 36.81 11.82 7.04
C THR A 196 36.85 10.30 6.80
N ASN A 197 37.76 9.84 5.93
CA ASN A 197 37.93 8.40 5.68
C ASN A 197 38.34 7.65 6.96
N ALA A 198 39.19 8.22 7.80
CA ALA A 198 39.57 7.63 9.09
C ALA A 198 38.34 7.45 10.00
N GLN A 199 37.48 8.47 10.11
CA GLN A 199 36.25 8.40 10.89
C GLN A 199 35.23 7.39 10.33
N LYS A 200 35.16 7.24 9.01
CA LYS A 200 34.30 6.24 8.35
C LYS A 200 34.80 4.81 8.51
N LEU A 201 36.12 4.63 8.64
CA LEU A 201 36.74 3.33 8.95
C LEU A 201 36.43 2.92 10.39
N GLU A 202 36.49 3.87 11.33
CA GLU A 202 36.17 3.60 12.74
C GLU A 202 34.68 3.34 12.95
N VAL A 203 33.82 4.18 12.37
CA VAL A 203 32.36 4.02 12.44
C VAL A 203 31.80 4.03 11.02
N PRO A 204 31.51 2.85 10.44
CA PRO A 204 30.91 2.73 9.12
C PRO A 204 29.68 3.63 8.95
N HIS A 205 29.42 4.09 7.72
CA HIS A 205 28.27 4.95 7.42
C HIS A 205 26.95 4.32 7.91
N ARG A 206 26.80 3.01 7.73
CA ARG A 206 25.65 2.23 8.21
C ARG A 206 25.43 2.40 9.71
N ASP A 207 26.49 2.28 10.51
CA ASP A 207 26.39 2.34 11.97
C ASP A 207 26.19 3.78 12.46
N CYS A 208 26.78 4.76 11.75
CA CYS A 208 26.50 6.17 11.98
C CYS A 208 25.01 6.47 11.79
N MET A 209 24.41 6.03 10.67
CA MET A 209 22.98 6.22 10.43
C MET A 209 22.12 5.47 11.46
N ALA A 210 22.49 4.23 11.80
CA ALA A 210 21.76 3.43 12.78
C ALA A 210 21.67 4.12 14.16
N ARG A 211 22.77 4.73 14.62
CA ARG A 211 22.80 5.47 15.89
C ARG A 211 21.89 6.71 15.90
N ARG A 212 21.57 7.28 14.73
CA ARG A 212 20.80 8.52 14.59
C ARG A 212 19.30 8.29 14.35
N MET A 213 18.89 7.07 14.00
CA MET A 213 17.47 6.75 13.77
C MET A 213 16.57 7.04 14.99
N PRO A 214 16.95 6.74 16.24
CA PRO A 214 16.14 7.08 17.40
C PRO A 214 15.83 8.59 17.51
N GLU A 215 16.80 9.45 17.20
CA GLU A 215 16.61 10.91 17.21
C GLU A 215 15.63 11.36 16.11
N ALA A 216 15.70 10.75 14.92
CA ALA A 216 14.75 11.04 13.85
C ALA A 216 13.32 10.60 14.22
N ARG A 217 13.18 9.45 14.90
CA ARG A 217 11.87 9.00 15.42
C ARG A 217 11.34 9.94 16.49
N GLU A 218 12.21 10.46 17.35
CA GLU A 218 11.82 11.40 18.39
C GLU A 218 11.35 12.75 17.80
N ALA A 219 11.97 13.22 16.71
CA ALA A 219 11.49 14.39 15.99
C ALA A 219 10.05 14.21 15.47
N ASP A 220 9.72 13.01 14.98
CA ASP A 220 8.38 12.66 14.54
C ASP A 220 7.38 12.55 15.71
N ALA A 221 7.80 11.91 16.80
CA ALA A 221 7.00 11.80 18.02
C ALA A 221 6.71 13.18 18.65
N ALA A 222 7.67 14.10 18.61
CA ALA A 222 7.49 15.48 19.05
C ALA A 222 6.40 16.22 18.27
N MET A 223 6.38 16.03 16.94
CA MET A 223 5.31 16.58 16.09
C MET A 223 3.94 15.97 16.44
N ALA A 224 3.87 14.66 16.64
CA ALA A 224 2.64 13.98 17.06
C ALA A 224 2.12 14.49 18.41
N ARG A 225 3.00 14.71 19.39
CA ARG A 225 2.65 15.32 20.70
C ARG A 225 2.13 16.74 20.54
N LYS A 226 2.79 17.56 19.72
CA LYS A 226 2.34 18.93 19.41
C LYS A 226 0.95 18.95 18.74
N ALA A 227 0.65 17.95 17.91
CA ALA A 227 -0.63 17.79 17.24
C ALA A 227 -1.75 17.23 18.14
N GLY A 228 -1.49 16.92 19.42
CA GLY A 228 -2.49 16.42 20.37
C GLY A 228 -2.90 14.96 20.17
N LEU A 229 -2.28 14.25 19.22
CA LEU A 229 -2.47 12.82 18.97
C LEU A 229 -1.10 12.13 19.03
N PRO A 230 -0.61 11.83 20.25
CA PRO A 230 0.76 11.32 20.46
C PRO A 230 0.92 9.90 19.92
N MET A 231 2.13 9.37 19.97
CA MET A 231 2.41 7.98 19.58
C MET A 231 1.73 6.98 20.55
N HIS A 232 1.33 5.79 20.09
CA HIS A 232 0.82 4.69 20.91
C HIS A 232 1.90 4.23 21.90
N PRO A 233 1.62 4.17 23.22
CA PRO A 233 2.58 3.71 24.20
C PRO A 233 2.88 2.22 24.03
N ASP A 234 4.15 1.85 24.24
CA ASP A 234 4.59 0.46 24.33
C ASP A 234 4.80 0.04 25.80
N LYS A 235 4.83 -1.28 26.05
CA LYS A 235 5.16 -1.92 27.33
C LYS A 235 6.60 -1.61 27.74
N GLY A 236 6.90 -0.37 28.15
CA GLY A 236 8.25 0.01 28.60
C GLY A 236 8.73 1.43 28.26
N ALA A 237 7.85 2.34 27.85
CA ALA A 237 8.06 3.81 27.92
C ALA A 237 8.70 4.56 26.73
N VAL A 238 8.81 4.01 25.52
CA VAL A 238 9.01 4.86 24.31
C VAL A 238 8.01 4.48 23.23
N ALA A 239 6.97 5.32 23.11
CA ALA A 239 5.90 5.17 22.13
C ALA A 239 6.43 5.40 20.71
N GLN A 240 6.27 4.41 19.82
CA GLN A 240 6.88 4.43 18.47
C GLN A 240 5.88 4.37 17.31
N GLU A 241 4.60 4.06 17.49
CA GLU A 241 3.61 4.08 16.40
C GLU A 241 2.76 5.36 16.46
N ARG A 242 2.59 6.12 15.36
CA ARG A 242 1.74 7.31 15.37
C ARG A 242 0.27 6.92 15.50
N THR A 243 -0.45 7.53 16.46
CA THR A 243 -1.90 7.36 16.55
C THR A 243 -2.59 8.04 15.38
N PHE A 244 -2.22 9.29 15.05
CA PHE A 244 -2.75 10.02 13.89
C PHE A 244 -2.40 9.37 12.56
N ASN A 245 -3.38 8.95 11.78
CA ASN A 245 -3.17 8.18 10.54
C ASN A 245 -4.11 8.60 9.40
N VAL A 246 -4.01 7.93 8.24
CA VAL A 246 -4.81 8.24 7.05
C VAL A 246 -6.32 8.18 7.31
N PRO A 247 -6.89 7.12 7.95
CA PRO A 247 -8.29 7.12 8.37
C PRO A 247 -8.72 8.39 9.12
N GLN A 248 -7.94 8.84 10.11
CA GLN A 248 -8.27 10.04 10.89
C GLN A 248 -8.09 11.34 10.10
N LEU A 249 -7.08 11.43 9.22
CA LEU A 249 -6.95 12.56 8.29
C LEU A 249 -8.18 12.67 7.38
N MET A 250 -8.68 11.53 6.90
CA MET A 250 -9.91 11.48 6.11
C MET A 250 -11.13 11.88 6.96
N ARG A 251 -11.25 11.40 8.21
CA ARG A 251 -12.35 11.81 9.11
C ARG A 251 -12.32 13.31 9.39
N ALA A 252 -11.13 13.90 9.55
CA ALA A 252 -10.96 15.34 9.71
C ALA A 252 -11.44 16.13 8.48
N ALA A 253 -11.16 15.61 7.28
CA ALA A 253 -11.58 16.21 6.02
C ALA A 253 -13.10 16.15 5.81
N TYR A 254 -13.69 14.97 6.02
CA TYR A 254 -15.10 14.72 5.74
C TYR A 254 -16.05 15.15 6.86
N GLY A 255 -15.53 15.46 8.06
CA GLY A 255 -16.38 15.81 9.20
C GLY A 255 -17.49 14.77 9.38
N GLU A 256 -18.68 15.21 9.79
CA GLU A 256 -19.83 14.31 9.97
C GLU A 256 -20.34 13.69 8.67
N ARG A 257 -19.96 14.25 7.52
CA ARG A 257 -20.39 13.78 6.20
C ARG A 257 -19.45 12.71 5.64
N SER A 258 -19.52 11.52 6.22
CA SER A 258 -18.64 10.40 5.86
C SER A 258 -18.79 9.96 4.39
N PRO A 259 -17.69 9.65 3.69
CA PRO A 259 -17.75 9.09 2.35
C PRO A 259 -18.10 7.60 2.37
N LEU A 260 -18.44 7.07 1.20
CA LEU A 260 -18.62 5.64 0.98
C LEU A 260 -17.25 5.00 0.69
N LEU A 261 -16.79 4.12 1.57
CA LEU A 261 -15.49 3.46 1.40
C LEU A 261 -15.68 2.08 0.81
N ILE A 262 -15.02 1.80 -0.30
CA ILE A 262 -14.97 0.47 -0.91
C ILE A 262 -13.53 -0.02 -0.79
N VAL A 263 -13.31 -1.18 -0.18
CA VAL A 263 -11.98 -1.75 0.02
C VAL A 263 -11.89 -3.04 -0.78
N MET A 264 -10.91 -3.16 -1.68
CA MET A 264 -10.74 -4.35 -2.51
C MET A 264 -9.51 -5.16 -2.07
N LEU A 265 -9.75 -6.30 -1.44
CA LEU A 265 -8.72 -7.16 -0.88
C LEU A 265 -8.52 -8.41 -1.74
N ARG A 266 -7.27 -8.81 -1.94
CA ARG A 266 -6.89 -10.06 -2.64
C ARG A 266 -6.21 -11.00 -1.66
N LEU A 267 -6.29 -12.32 -1.87
CA LEU A 267 -5.48 -13.28 -1.11
C LEU A 267 -4.02 -12.80 -1.01
N PRO A 268 -3.47 -12.61 0.22
CA PRO A 268 -2.17 -11.95 0.40
C PRO A 268 -1.04 -12.58 -0.41
N TRP A 269 -0.97 -13.91 -0.46
CA TRP A 269 0.04 -14.63 -1.24
C TRP A 269 -0.13 -14.47 -2.76
N ARG A 270 -1.36 -14.43 -3.28
CA ARG A 270 -1.60 -14.15 -4.72
C ARG A 270 -1.22 -12.73 -5.09
N ARG A 271 -1.40 -11.80 -4.15
CA ARG A 271 -0.99 -10.40 -4.29
C ARG A 271 0.54 -10.29 -4.31
N MET A 272 1.23 -10.98 -3.41
CA MET A 272 2.69 -11.08 -3.40
C MET A 272 3.23 -11.70 -4.68
N HIS A 273 2.65 -12.81 -5.14
CA HIS A 273 2.97 -13.41 -6.44
C HIS A 273 2.86 -12.39 -7.58
N SER A 274 1.74 -11.68 -7.65
CA SER A 274 1.55 -10.64 -8.67
C SER A 274 2.58 -9.50 -8.55
N ALA A 275 3.03 -9.16 -7.34
CA ALA A 275 4.06 -8.15 -7.13
C ALA A 275 5.43 -8.66 -7.61
N PHE A 276 5.83 -9.88 -7.25
CA PHE A 276 7.08 -10.49 -7.68
C PHE A 276 7.25 -10.44 -9.21
N TRP A 277 6.21 -10.83 -9.94
CA TRP A 277 6.24 -10.86 -11.41
C TRP A 277 6.10 -9.49 -12.05
N ASN A 278 5.43 -8.54 -11.39
CA ASN A 278 5.25 -7.18 -11.89
C ASN A 278 6.52 -6.31 -11.71
N TYR A 279 7.23 -6.44 -10.59
CA TYR A 279 8.37 -5.58 -10.28
C TYR A 279 9.71 -6.24 -10.63
N VAL A 280 10.44 -5.61 -11.55
CA VAL A 280 11.69 -6.15 -12.11
C VAL A 280 12.79 -6.31 -11.06
N HIS A 281 12.85 -5.44 -10.05
CA HIS A 281 13.92 -5.50 -9.04
C HIS A 281 13.88 -6.77 -8.20
N TYR A 282 12.69 -7.35 -7.92
CA TYR A 282 12.60 -8.64 -7.24
C TYR A 282 13.20 -9.75 -8.09
N ARG A 283 12.81 -9.83 -9.36
CA ARG A 283 13.32 -10.85 -10.28
C ARG A 283 14.81 -10.72 -10.56
N ASN A 284 15.34 -9.49 -10.60
CA ASN A 284 16.78 -9.27 -10.76
C ASN A 284 17.59 -9.77 -9.56
N ARG A 285 17.06 -9.66 -8.33
CA ARG A 285 17.75 -10.08 -7.11
C ARG A 285 17.60 -11.58 -6.86
N PHE A 286 16.41 -12.12 -7.02
CA PHE A 286 16.07 -13.48 -6.59
C PHE A 286 16.01 -14.49 -7.74
N GLY A 287 16.02 -14.03 -9.00
CA GLY A 287 15.84 -14.84 -10.20
C GLY A 287 14.38 -14.89 -10.66
N ALA A 288 14.13 -14.82 -11.97
CA ALA A 288 12.79 -14.85 -12.57
C ALA A 288 12.21 -16.28 -12.63
N SER A 289 12.08 -16.94 -11.48
CA SER A 289 11.60 -18.33 -11.37
C SER A 289 10.72 -18.53 -10.13
N ALA A 290 10.04 -19.67 -10.05
CA ALA A 290 9.29 -20.07 -8.84
C ALA A 290 10.20 -20.22 -7.61
N GLU A 291 11.44 -20.66 -7.81
CA GLU A 291 12.45 -20.72 -6.75
C GLU A 291 12.84 -19.32 -6.26
N GLY A 292 13.02 -18.37 -7.19
CA GLY A 292 13.30 -16.97 -6.85
C GLY A 292 12.15 -16.31 -6.09
N GLU A 293 10.91 -16.57 -6.51
CA GLU A 293 9.71 -16.12 -5.79
C GLU A 293 9.68 -16.68 -4.35
N SER A 294 10.00 -17.97 -4.20
CA SER A 294 10.04 -18.63 -2.89
C SER A 294 11.13 -18.05 -1.98
N LYS A 295 12.33 -17.79 -2.53
CA LYS A 295 13.45 -17.13 -1.80
C LYS A 295 13.06 -15.73 -1.34
N TRP A 296 12.47 -14.94 -2.23
CA TRP A 296 11.98 -13.60 -1.89
C TRP A 296 10.95 -13.64 -0.77
N ALA A 297 9.92 -14.49 -0.89
CA ALA A 297 8.89 -14.62 0.13
C ALA A 297 9.44 -15.09 1.47
N ALA A 298 10.39 -16.03 1.47
CA ALA A 298 11.08 -16.49 2.68
C ALA A 298 11.89 -15.37 3.34
N GLU A 299 12.61 -14.56 2.56
CA GLU A 299 13.35 -13.39 3.08
C GLU A 299 12.38 -12.36 3.70
N SER A 300 11.28 -12.05 3.04
CA SER A 300 10.25 -11.13 3.56
C SER A 300 9.68 -11.61 4.90
N VAL A 301 9.31 -12.89 4.99
CA VAL A 301 8.76 -13.48 6.23
C VAL A 301 9.82 -13.48 7.33
N ALA A 302 11.05 -13.90 7.02
CA ALA A 302 12.12 -13.93 8.01
C ALA A 302 12.46 -12.53 8.54
N ALA A 303 12.51 -11.52 7.67
CA ALA A 303 12.72 -10.12 8.07
C ALA A 303 11.59 -9.60 8.96
N PHE A 304 10.34 -9.92 8.64
CA PHE A 304 9.21 -9.53 9.47
C PHE A 304 9.23 -10.22 10.84
N ARG A 305 9.55 -11.52 10.90
CA ARG A 305 9.68 -12.24 12.17
C ARG A 305 10.82 -11.72 13.05
N ARG A 306 11.94 -11.29 12.46
CA ARG A 306 13.01 -10.62 13.23
C ARG A 306 12.56 -9.27 13.80
N CYS A 307 11.71 -8.54 13.08
CA CYS A 307 11.08 -7.35 13.63
C CYS A 307 10.18 -7.70 14.83
N GLU A 308 9.32 -8.72 14.70
CA GLU A 308 8.41 -9.13 15.78
C GLU A 308 9.11 -9.68 17.02
N ALA A 309 10.39 -10.06 16.92
CA ALA A 309 11.19 -10.44 18.07
C ALA A 309 11.51 -9.26 19.00
N ASN A 310 11.47 -8.03 18.48
CA ASN A 310 11.84 -6.80 19.20
C ASN A 310 10.70 -5.78 19.30
N PHE A 311 9.68 -5.90 18.46
CA PHE A 311 8.55 -4.98 18.38
C PHE A 311 7.23 -5.76 18.24
N THR A 312 6.12 -5.09 18.49
CA THR A 312 4.79 -5.65 18.22
C THR A 312 4.52 -5.81 16.72
N THR A 313 3.60 -6.70 16.38
CA THR A 313 3.12 -6.89 15.00
C THR A 313 2.65 -5.57 14.36
N ASP A 314 1.93 -4.73 15.12
CA ASP A 314 1.42 -3.44 14.63
C ASP A 314 2.56 -2.44 14.36
N GLN A 315 3.54 -2.33 15.27
CA GLN A 315 4.74 -1.51 15.04
C GLN A 315 5.49 -1.97 13.78
N CYS A 316 5.70 -3.28 13.64
CA CYS A 316 6.35 -3.85 12.45
C CYS A 316 5.55 -3.60 11.18
N ALA A 317 4.21 -3.65 11.21
CA ALA A 317 3.40 -3.41 10.01
C ALA A 317 3.27 -1.93 9.65
N LEU A 318 3.29 -1.04 10.63
CA LEU A 318 3.02 0.39 10.43
C LEU A 318 4.27 1.25 10.35
N SER A 319 5.40 0.79 10.89
CA SER A 319 6.62 1.58 11.05
C SER A 319 7.91 0.88 10.59
N PHE A 320 7.82 -0.32 9.98
CA PHE A 320 8.96 -1.22 9.68
C PHE A 320 10.27 -0.49 9.34
N GLU A 321 10.29 0.26 8.24
CA GLU A 321 11.44 0.94 7.65
C GLU A 321 12.04 2.05 8.50
N SER A 322 11.36 2.46 9.57
CA SER A 322 11.83 3.49 10.49
C SER A 322 12.27 2.94 11.84
N LEU A 323 12.01 1.65 12.14
CA LEU A 323 12.27 1.07 13.48
C LEU A 323 13.76 0.92 13.73
N THR A 324 14.47 0.29 12.80
CA THR A 324 15.91 0.07 12.89
C THR A 324 16.56 0.13 11.51
N ARG A 325 17.90 0.24 11.49
CA ARG A 325 18.68 0.20 10.26
C ARG A 325 18.51 -1.12 9.51
N GLU A 326 18.42 -2.24 10.24
CA GLU A 326 18.19 -3.56 9.64
C GLU A 326 16.84 -3.60 8.92
N ASN A 327 15.79 -3.03 9.52
CA ASN A 327 14.46 -2.99 8.90
C ASN A 327 14.44 -2.11 7.65
N GLU A 328 15.09 -0.95 7.68
CA GLU A 328 15.21 -0.06 6.51
C GLU A 328 15.88 -0.78 5.32
N GLU A 329 16.97 -1.51 5.57
CA GLU A 329 17.77 -2.19 4.54
C GLU A 329 16.99 -3.27 3.78
N VAL A 330 16.04 -3.92 4.44
CA VAL A 330 15.25 -5.02 3.87
C VAL A 330 13.81 -4.63 3.54
N PHE A 331 13.40 -3.38 3.84
CA PHE A 331 12.03 -2.92 3.68
C PHE A 331 11.50 -3.16 2.27
N TYR A 332 12.25 -2.79 1.23
CA TYR A 332 11.80 -2.94 -0.16
C TYR A 332 11.51 -4.39 -0.55
N HIS A 333 11.99 -5.40 0.20
CA HIS A 333 11.66 -6.81 0.00
C HIS A 333 10.48 -7.25 0.88
N CYS A 334 10.32 -6.64 2.05
CA CYS A 334 9.29 -6.96 3.04
C CYS A 334 7.96 -6.20 2.82
N ASP A 335 7.99 -5.07 2.12
CA ASP A 335 6.84 -4.16 1.93
C ASP A 335 5.61 -4.89 1.37
N GLN A 336 5.79 -5.85 0.46
CA GLN A 336 4.71 -6.64 -0.09
C GLN A 336 4.07 -7.55 0.97
N LEU A 337 4.84 -8.17 1.86
CA LEU A 337 4.25 -8.92 2.97
C LEU A 337 3.36 -8.00 3.82
N ILE A 338 3.91 -6.84 4.20
CA ILE A 338 3.24 -5.86 5.07
C ILE A 338 1.95 -5.35 4.43
N LYS A 339 1.97 -5.02 3.13
CA LYS A 339 0.78 -4.59 2.38
C LYS A 339 -0.35 -5.63 2.41
N GLY A 340 -0.04 -6.91 2.61
CA GLY A 340 -0.98 -8.01 2.75
C GLY A 340 -1.54 -8.20 4.17
N MET A 341 -1.07 -7.45 5.17
CA MET A 341 -1.47 -7.58 6.58
C MET A 341 -2.77 -6.81 6.86
N TYR A 342 -3.84 -7.17 6.16
CA TYR A 342 -5.12 -6.45 6.24
C TYR A 342 -5.73 -6.39 7.64
N HIS A 343 -5.37 -7.34 8.52
CA HIS A 343 -5.81 -7.37 9.91
C HIS A 343 -5.29 -6.19 10.74
N VAL A 344 -4.18 -5.56 10.35
CA VAL A 344 -3.65 -4.36 11.01
C VAL A 344 -4.40 -3.10 10.56
N PHE A 345 -4.68 -3.01 9.25
CA PHE A 345 -5.25 -1.80 8.66
C PHE A 345 -6.78 -1.71 8.79
N MET A 346 -7.50 -2.83 8.58
CA MET A 346 -8.96 -2.84 8.54
C MET A 346 -9.61 -2.36 9.84
N PRO A 347 -9.16 -2.77 11.05
CA PRO A 347 -9.75 -2.28 12.29
C PRO A 347 -9.64 -0.76 12.45
N ARG A 348 -8.52 -0.16 12.04
CA ARG A 348 -8.30 1.29 12.09
C ARG A 348 -9.21 2.05 11.12
N TRP A 349 -9.48 1.50 9.95
CA TRP A 349 -10.52 2.04 9.05
C TRP A 349 -11.92 1.95 9.67
N LYS A 350 -12.27 0.80 10.24
CA LYS A 350 -13.57 0.56 10.89
C LYS A 350 -13.78 1.40 12.16
N GLN A 351 -12.71 1.80 12.82
CA GLN A 351 -12.78 2.72 13.97
C GLN A 351 -13.33 4.08 13.55
N GLU A 352 -12.90 4.61 12.40
CA GLU A 352 -13.25 5.97 11.97
C GLU A 352 -14.46 6.00 11.02
N PHE A 353 -14.77 4.89 10.33
CA PHE A 353 -15.84 4.83 9.34
C PHE A 353 -16.72 3.59 9.51
N SER A 354 -18.02 3.81 9.59
CA SER A 354 -19.03 2.74 9.63
C SER A 354 -19.44 2.23 8.25
N ARG A 355 -19.34 3.06 7.20
CA ARG A 355 -19.78 2.74 5.83
C ARG A 355 -18.61 2.22 4.98
N ILE A 356 -18.27 0.94 5.19
CA ILE A 356 -17.21 0.25 4.44
C ILE A 356 -17.76 -0.99 3.71
N LEU A 357 -17.64 -1.03 2.39
CA LEU A 357 -17.87 -2.22 1.57
C LEU A 357 -16.54 -2.93 1.32
N ALA A 358 -16.32 -4.08 1.98
CA ALA A 358 -15.18 -4.93 1.70
C ALA A 358 -15.48 -5.91 0.55
N LEU A 359 -14.62 -5.92 -0.46
CA LEU A 359 -14.68 -6.75 -1.65
C LEU A 359 -13.52 -7.75 -1.67
N ARG A 360 -13.80 -8.95 -2.20
CA ARG A 360 -12.78 -9.94 -2.51
C ARG A 360 -12.44 -9.85 -3.99
N ALA A 361 -11.16 -9.65 -4.31
CA ALA A 361 -10.67 -9.59 -5.68
C ALA A 361 -10.96 -10.88 -6.45
N GLU A 362 -10.90 -12.03 -5.79
CA GLU A 362 -11.21 -13.32 -6.41
C GLU A 362 -12.64 -13.37 -6.94
N GLN A 363 -13.60 -12.86 -6.17
CA GLN A 363 -15.01 -12.77 -6.58
C GLN A 363 -15.19 -11.73 -7.69
N TYR A 364 -14.44 -10.62 -7.62
CA TYR A 364 -14.46 -9.61 -8.67
C TYR A 364 -13.99 -10.18 -10.02
N TYR A 365 -12.95 -11.02 -10.02
CA TYR A 365 -12.45 -11.64 -11.24
C TYR A 365 -13.35 -12.75 -11.77
N SER A 366 -13.93 -13.58 -10.88
CA SER A 366 -14.79 -14.69 -11.31
C SER A 366 -16.23 -14.30 -11.59
N SER A 367 -16.70 -13.18 -11.01
CA SER A 367 -18.12 -12.78 -11.03
C SER A 367 -18.24 -11.25 -11.02
N THR A 368 -17.56 -10.60 -11.97
CA THR A 368 -17.45 -9.13 -12.09
C THR A 368 -18.80 -8.43 -12.02
N ARG A 369 -19.83 -8.94 -12.70
CA ARG A 369 -21.17 -8.36 -12.69
C ARG A 369 -21.77 -8.31 -11.29
N GLN A 370 -21.74 -9.42 -10.55
CA GLN A 370 -22.30 -9.47 -9.18
C GLN A 370 -21.58 -8.50 -8.24
N VAL A 371 -20.27 -8.33 -8.41
CA VAL A 371 -19.50 -7.35 -7.63
C VAL A 371 -19.88 -5.92 -8.03
N LEU A 372 -20.04 -5.63 -9.31
CA LEU A 372 -20.49 -4.32 -9.78
C LEU A 372 -21.91 -4.01 -9.29
N GLU A 373 -22.84 -4.96 -9.32
CA GLU A 373 -24.20 -4.82 -8.77
C GLU A 373 -24.15 -4.39 -7.30
N ARG A 374 -23.35 -5.09 -6.47
CA ARG A 374 -23.15 -4.74 -5.06
C ARG A 374 -22.52 -3.37 -4.85
N VAL A 375 -21.58 -2.98 -5.70
CA VAL A 375 -20.93 -1.65 -5.60
C VAL A 375 -21.91 -0.55 -6.01
N ILE A 376 -22.65 -0.73 -7.09
CA ILE A 376 -23.67 0.23 -7.58
C ILE A 376 -24.74 0.44 -6.50
N ASP A 377 -25.24 -0.65 -5.92
CA ASP A 377 -26.20 -0.62 -4.81
C ASP A 377 -25.62 0.10 -3.58
N PHE A 378 -24.39 -0.23 -3.17
CA PHE A 378 -23.72 0.45 -2.06
C PHE A 378 -23.52 1.95 -2.28
N LEU A 379 -23.34 2.38 -3.54
CA LEU A 379 -23.27 3.77 -3.95
C LEU A 379 -24.64 4.46 -4.01
N GLY A 380 -25.74 3.73 -3.81
CA GLY A 380 -27.11 4.25 -3.94
C GLY A 380 -27.49 4.58 -5.38
N LEU A 381 -26.83 3.94 -6.35
CA LEU A 381 -27.06 4.16 -7.78
C LEU A 381 -28.03 3.10 -8.32
N GLN A 382 -28.79 3.46 -9.35
CA GLN A 382 -29.66 2.50 -10.04
C GLN A 382 -28.82 1.64 -11.00
N PRO A 383 -29.01 0.31 -11.00
CA PRO A 383 -28.30 -0.56 -11.94
C PRO A 383 -28.71 -0.25 -13.39
N PRO A 384 -27.82 -0.52 -14.38
CA PRO A 384 -28.18 -0.41 -15.78
C PRO A 384 -29.46 -1.20 -16.12
N ALA A 385 -30.44 -0.51 -16.71
CA ALA A 385 -31.76 -1.08 -17.00
C ALA A 385 -31.76 -2.15 -18.11
N ASN A 386 -30.73 -2.17 -18.95
CA ASN A 386 -30.67 -3.02 -20.13
C ASN A 386 -29.31 -3.66 -20.33
N ARG A 387 -29.26 -4.65 -21.24
CA ARG A 387 -28.06 -5.39 -21.59
C ARG A 387 -26.93 -4.49 -22.10
N SER A 388 -27.25 -3.43 -22.84
CA SER A 388 -26.26 -2.51 -23.42
C SER A 388 -25.50 -1.77 -22.33
N GLY A 389 -26.20 -1.19 -21.35
CA GLY A 389 -25.57 -0.51 -20.21
C GLY A 389 -24.68 -1.46 -19.40
N TRP A 390 -25.13 -2.69 -19.15
CA TRP A 390 -24.28 -3.72 -18.53
C TRP A 390 -23.05 -4.07 -19.39
N SER A 391 -23.21 -4.17 -20.71
CA SER A 391 -22.11 -4.45 -21.63
C SER A 391 -21.03 -3.36 -21.57
N GLU A 392 -21.42 -2.09 -21.44
CA GLU A 392 -20.48 -0.98 -21.31
C GLU A 392 -19.65 -1.09 -20.01
N LEU A 393 -20.30 -1.32 -18.86
CA LEU A 393 -19.62 -1.52 -17.58
C LEU A 393 -18.75 -2.78 -17.56
N LEU A 394 -19.21 -3.87 -18.19
CA LEU A 394 -18.51 -5.15 -18.22
C LEU A 394 -17.40 -5.23 -19.28
N SER A 395 -17.35 -4.29 -20.22
CA SER A 395 -16.23 -4.22 -21.16
C SER A 395 -14.91 -4.10 -20.40
N PRO A 396 -13.83 -4.78 -20.82
CA PRO A 396 -12.52 -4.61 -20.19
C PRO A 396 -12.14 -3.13 -20.13
N ALA A 397 -11.50 -2.68 -19.05
CA ALA A 397 -10.82 -1.39 -19.12
C ALA A 397 -9.79 -1.46 -20.26
N LYS A 398 -9.74 -0.46 -21.15
CA LYS A 398 -8.65 -0.36 -22.14
C LYS A 398 -7.35 -0.44 -21.35
N GLN A 399 -6.51 -1.40 -21.70
CA GLN A 399 -5.30 -1.79 -20.98
C GLN A 399 -4.61 -0.57 -20.39
N VAL A 400 -4.80 -0.35 -19.08
CA VAL A 400 -4.08 0.72 -18.42
C VAL A 400 -2.73 0.13 -18.07
N ALA A 401 -1.83 0.14 -19.05
CA ALA A 401 -0.43 -0.17 -18.82
C ALA A 401 -0.01 0.53 -17.53
N GLY A 402 0.69 -0.20 -16.64
CA GLY A 402 1.39 0.46 -15.54
C GLY A 402 2.18 1.61 -16.16
N TYR A 403 1.79 2.84 -15.87
CA TYR A 403 2.32 4.01 -16.55
C TYR A 403 3.80 4.14 -16.19
N ARG A 404 4.67 3.80 -17.14
CA ARG A 404 6.04 4.28 -17.18
C ARG A 404 6.04 5.47 -18.15
N PRO A 405 6.33 6.70 -17.71
CA PRO A 405 6.48 7.83 -18.63
C PRO A 405 7.57 7.47 -19.65
N LYS A 406 7.33 7.75 -20.94
CA LYS A 406 8.32 7.53 -22.01
C LYS A 406 9.60 8.36 -21.80
N ASP A 407 9.50 9.42 -21.00
CA ASP A 407 10.59 10.39 -20.75
C ASP A 407 11.10 10.38 -19.29
N ALA A 408 10.68 9.41 -18.47
CA ALA A 408 11.30 9.23 -17.17
C ALA A 408 12.72 8.71 -17.38
N ALA A 409 13.72 9.52 -17.00
CA ALA A 409 15.13 9.17 -17.05
C ALA A 409 15.34 7.74 -16.56
N ALA A 410 16.11 6.96 -17.33
CA ALA A 410 16.48 5.61 -16.92
C ALA A 410 17.13 5.66 -15.52
N PRO A 411 16.89 4.66 -14.66
CA PRO A 411 17.68 4.54 -13.44
C PRO A 411 19.17 4.55 -13.82
N LEU A 412 19.97 5.24 -12.99
CA LEU A 412 21.41 5.49 -13.12
C LEU A 412 22.11 4.51 -14.07
N LYS A 413 22.76 5.06 -15.10
CA LYS A 413 23.46 4.31 -16.16
C LYS A 413 24.29 3.17 -15.56
N ARG A 414 24.02 1.94 -16.00
CA ARG A 414 24.90 0.79 -15.77
C ARG A 414 26.25 1.03 -16.46
N HIS A 415 27.30 0.50 -15.86
CA HIS A 415 28.70 0.56 -16.27
C HIS A 415 28.89 0.14 -17.75
N PRO A 416 29.76 0.84 -18.52
CA PRO A 416 29.80 0.70 -19.98
C PRO A 416 30.68 -0.47 -20.42
N THR A 417 30.19 -1.70 -20.35
CA THR A 417 30.78 -2.85 -21.06
C THR A 417 29.70 -3.87 -21.39
N CYS A 418 28.82 -3.55 -22.34
CA CYS A 418 28.01 -4.50 -23.13
C CYS A 418 27.21 -3.69 -24.15
N THR A 419 27.78 -3.48 -25.34
CA THR A 419 27.07 -3.01 -26.53
C THR A 419 26.48 -4.18 -27.29
N ASP A 420 25.34 -3.94 -27.96
CA ASP A 420 24.95 -4.36 -29.32
C ASP A 420 23.46 -4.02 -29.47
N GLY A 421 22.92 -3.40 -30.52
CA GLY A 421 23.41 -2.91 -31.80
C GLY A 421 22.20 -2.68 -32.72
N VAL A 422 22.34 -1.77 -33.71
CA VAL A 422 21.56 -1.67 -34.96
C VAL A 422 20.17 -0.97 -34.87
N ALA A 423 19.76 0.03 -35.68
CA ALA A 423 20.37 0.79 -36.78
C ALA A 423 19.61 2.11 -37.07
N LYS A 424 20.39 3.08 -37.58
CA LYS A 424 20.17 4.10 -38.63
C LYS A 424 18.75 4.53 -39.06
N ARG A 425 18.57 5.86 -39.19
CA ARG A 425 18.54 6.68 -40.45
C ARG A 425 18.52 8.17 -40.07
N GLU A 426 19.49 8.99 -40.54
CA GLU A 426 19.39 9.97 -41.65
C GLU A 426 18.30 11.04 -41.43
N GLY A 427 18.48 12.36 -41.55
CA GLY A 427 19.54 13.27 -41.96
C GLY A 427 18.94 14.69 -41.89
N GLY A 428 19.72 15.75 -41.66
CA GLY A 428 19.96 16.69 -42.75
C GLY A 428 20.11 18.13 -42.23
N SER A 429 21.21 18.75 -42.67
CA SER A 429 21.61 20.16 -42.66
C SER A 429 21.92 20.83 -41.31
#